data_AF-A0A942MQJ3-F1
#
_entry.id   AF-A0A942MQJ3-F1
#
_cell.length_a   1.000
_cell.length_b   1.000
_cell.length_c   1.000
_cell.angle_alpha   90.00
_cell.angle_beta   90.00
_cell.angle_gamma   90.00
#
_symmetry.space_group_name_H-M   'P 1'
#
loop_
_entity.id
_entity.type
_entity.pdbx_description
1 polymer ?
#
loop_
_entity_poly.entity_id
_entity_poly.type
_entity_poly.pdbx_seq_one_letter_code
_entity_poly.pdbx_strand_id
1 'polypeptide(L)'
;MNKTNISGQKGFTLLEVLAVILIIGILAGMVIPRYHRTIAHQRLRAYGDELKNDIRFVQQQAMAEGGYFDIRFYPYVTPPRYLIYKGTQLVERKDVPAGVSIASVN
;
A
#
# COMPACT_ATOMS: atom_id res chain seq x y z
N MET A 1 -14.34 67.79 -10.56
CA MET A 1 -13.97 66.79 -9.54
C MET A 1 -13.99 65.41 -10.20
N ASN A 2 -12.83 64.74 -10.18
CA ASN A 2 -12.42 63.39 -10.64
C ASN A 2 -13.29 62.58 -11.62
N LYS A 3 -12.75 62.39 -12.84
CA LYS A 3 -13.05 61.24 -13.71
C LYS A 3 -12.08 60.10 -13.36
N THR A 4 -12.52 59.10 -12.61
CA THR A 4 -11.77 57.86 -12.38
C THR A 4 -11.85 57.00 -13.64
N ASN A 5 -10.78 56.97 -14.41
CA ASN A 5 -10.66 56.06 -15.55
C ASN A 5 -10.53 54.64 -15.01
N ILE A 6 -11.63 53.86 -15.08
CA ILE A 6 -11.59 52.42 -14.83
C ILE A 6 -10.90 51.82 -16.05
N SER A 7 -9.58 51.64 -15.94
CA SER A 7 -8.75 50.97 -16.93
C SER A 7 -9.32 49.59 -17.23
N GLY A 8 -9.60 49.33 -18.51
CA GLY A 8 -10.29 48.14 -19.00
C GLY A 8 -9.62 46.84 -18.55
N GLN A 9 -10.40 45.98 -17.91
CA GLN A 9 -10.00 44.61 -17.62
C GLN A 9 -9.87 43.86 -18.94
N LYS A 10 -8.63 43.52 -19.31
CA LYS A 10 -8.36 42.66 -20.47
C LYS A 10 -8.85 41.25 -20.13
N GLY A 11 -9.81 40.74 -20.92
CA GLY A 11 -10.28 39.36 -20.82
C GLY A 11 -9.28 38.36 -21.41
N PHE A 12 -9.43 37.09 -21.03
CA PHE A 12 -8.64 35.98 -21.57
C PHE A 12 -8.87 35.78 -23.06
N THR A 13 -7.81 35.51 -23.81
CA THR A 13 -7.85 35.15 -25.23
C THR A 13 -8.09 33.64 -25.41
N LEU A 14 -8.64 33.25 -26.56
CA LEU A 14 -8.74 31.83 -26.93
C LEU A 14 -7.36 31.15 -26.96
N LEU A 15 -6.33 31.89 -27.37
CA LEU A 15 -4.96 31.41 -27.40
C LEU A 15 -4.43 31.08 -26.00
N GLU A 16 -4.74 31.91 -25.00
CA GLU A 16 -4.37 31.66 -23.60
C GLU A 16 -5.06 30.41 -23.05
N VAL A 17 -6.35 30.22 -23.32
CA VAL A 17 -7.08 29.02 -22.88
C VAL A 17 -6.51 27.76 -23.56
N LEU A 18 -6.17 27.84 -24.85
CA LEU A 18 -5.54 26.75 -25.59
C LEU A 18 -4.17 26.37 -25.01
N ALA A 19 -3.34 27.37 -24.70
CA ALA A 19 -2.03 27.16 -24.07
C ALA A 19 -2.16 26.50 -22.69
N VAL A 20 -3.14 26.90 -21.88
CA VAL A 20 -3.41 26.30 -20.56
C VAL A 20 -3.84 24.83 -20.70
N ILE A 21 -4.74 24.50 -21.62
CA ILE A 21 -5.19 23.12 -21.86
C ILE A 21 -4.02 22.25 -22.33
N LEU A 22 -3.16 22.77 -23.21
CA LEU A 22 -1.96 22.08 -23.68
C LEU A 22 -1.01 21.77 -22.53
N ILE A 23 -0.74 22.74 -21.65
CA ILE A 23 0.11 22.55 -20.47
C ILE A 23 -0.50 21.50 -19.53
N ILE A 24 -1.81 21.59 -19.24
CA ILE A 24 -2.50 20.61 -18.38
C ILE A 24 -2.43 19.21 -18.99
N GLY A 25 -2.61 19.06 -20.31
CA GLY A 25 -2.53 17.77 -21.00
C GLY A 25 -1.14 17.13 -20.92
N ILE A 26 -0.08 17.91 -21.10
CA ILE A 26 1.31 17.45 -20.96
C ILE A 26 1.58 17.01 -19.51
N LEU A 27 1.17 17.82 -18.53
CA LEU A 27 1.35 17.50 -17.11
C LEU A 27 0.56 16.26 -16.70
N ALA A 28 -0.68 16.12 -17.16
CA ALA A 28 -1.53 14.97 -16.87
C ALA A 28 -0.91 13.65 -17.39
N GLY A 29 -0.27 13.67 -18.56
CA GLY A 29 0.42 12.49 -19.11
C GLY A 29 1.67 12.06 -18.34
N MET A 30 2.33 12.98 -17.63
CA MET A 30 3.59 12.71 -16.92
C MET A 30 3.44 12.16 -15.49
N VAL A 31 2.27 12.28 -14.86
CA VAL A 31 2.08 11.97 -13.42
C VAL A 31 1.96 10.45 -13.13
N ILE A 32 1.72 9.63 -14.16
CA ILE A 32 1.36 8.21 -14.00
C ILE A 32 2.52 7.28 -13.53
N PRO A 33 3.75 7.34 -14.06
CA PRO A 33 4.60 6.14 -14.09
C PRO A 33 5.42 5.84 -12.82
N ARG A 34 5.14 6.43 -11.64
CA ARG A 34 6.07 6.33 -10.47
C ARG A 34 5.65 5.40 -9.33
N TYR A 35 4.50 4.75 -9.38
CA TYR A 35 3.92 4.13 -8.18
C TYR A 35 4.20 2.64 -7.97
N HIS A 36 4.50 1.87 -9.03
CA HIS A 36 4.52 0.40 -8.93
C HIS A 36 5.60 -0.14 -7.97
N ARG A 37 6.84 0.36 -8.06
CA ARG A 37 7.95 -0.15 -7.23
C ARG A 37 7.80 0.25 -5.76
N THR A 38 7.35 1.48 -5.50
CA THR A 38 7.13 1.98 -4.15
C THR A 38 6.03 1.19 -3.43
N ILE A 39 4.93 0.90 -4.13
CA ILE A 39 3.82 0.11 -3.57
C ILE A 39 4.28 -1.32 -3.25
N ALA A 40 5.06 -1.97 -4.12
CA ALA A 40 5.56 -3.32 -3.87
C ALA A 40 6.44 -3.39 -2.61
N HIS A 41 7.37 -2.44 -2.45
CA HIS A 41 8.22 -2.38 -1.25
C HIS A 41 7.43 -2.08 0.03
N GLN A 42 6.42 -1.21 -0.03
CA GLN A 42 5.57 -0.90 1.12
C GLN A 42 4.74 -2.13 1.53
N ARG A 43 4.19 -2.88 0.58
CA ARG A 43 3.44 -4.12 0.87
C ARG A 43 4.33 -5.18 1.53
N LEU A 44 5.54 -5.38 1.01
CA LEU A 44 6.49 -6.33 1.59
C LEU A 44 6.87 -5.94 3.02
N ARG A 45 7.16 -4.65 3.27
CA ARG A 45 7.49 -4.15 4.61
C ARG A 45 6.32 -4.31 5.58
N ALA A 46 5.13 -3.86 5.19
CA ALA A 46 3.94 -3.97 6.03
C ALA A 46 3.63 -5.42 6.40
N TYR A 47 3.71 -6.33 5.43
CA TYR A 47 3.51 -7.76 5.67
C TYR A 47 4.58 -8.36 6.58
N GLY A 48 5.84 -7.97 6.42
CA GLY A 48 6.93 -8.40 7.31
C GLY A 48 6.76 -7.90 8.74
N ASP A 49 6.33 -6.65 8.92
CA ASP A 49 6.04 -6.08 10.24
C ASP A 49 4.84 -6.76 10.90
N GLU A 50 3.80 -7.08 10.13
CA GLU A 50 2.64 -7.85 10.59
C GLU A 50 3.04 -9.26 11.05
N LEU A 51 3.77 -10.02 10.22
CA LEU A 51 4.24 -11.36 10.58
C LEU A 51 5.12 -11.33 11.84
N LYS A 52 5.99 -10.32 11.97
CA LYS A 52 6.80 -10.13 13.17
C LYS A 52 5.93 -9.90 14.41
N ASN A 53 4.89 -9.08 14.30
CA ASN A 53 3.97 -8.82 15.41
C ASN A 53 3.19 -10.08 15.79
N ASP A 54 2.75 -10.88 14.82
CA ASP A 54 2.05 -12.13 15.06
C ASP A 54 2.94 -13.15 15.76
N ILE A 55 4.21 -13.29 15.34
CA ILE A 55 5.18 -14.14 16.04
C ILE A 55 5.33 -13.71 17.51
N ARG A 56 5.44 -12.40 17.78
CA ARG A 56 5.55 -11.89 19.16
C ARG A 56 4.27 -12.14 19.96
N PHE A 57 3.11 -11.90 19.35
CA PHE A 57 1.81 -12.16 19.96
C PHE A 57 1.68 -13.63 20.35
N VAL A 58 1.99 -14.55 19.43
CA VAL A 58 1.97 -15.99 19.66
C VAL A 58 2.92 -16.40 20.79
N GLN A 59 4.13 -15.85 20.81
CA GLN A 59 5.09 -16.09 21.89
C GLN A 59 4.55 -15.64 23.26
N GLN A 60 3.97 -14.43 23.32
CA GLN A 60 3.38 -13.92 24.57
C GLN A 60 2.20 -14.77 25.02
N GLN A 61 1.34 -15.21 24.09
CA GLN A 61 0.21 -16.06 24.42
C GLN A 61 0.65 -17.43 24.95
N ALA A 62 1.67 -18.03 24.33
CA ALA A 62 2.25 -19.30 24.79
C ALA A 62 2.81 -19.21 26.22
N MET A 63 3.47 -18.08 26.55
CA MET A 63 3.99 -17.81 27.89
C MET A 63 2.89 -17.59 28.93
N ALA A 64 1.81 -16.90 28.56
CA ALA A 64 0.73 -16.54 29.47
C ALA A 64 -0.21 -17.72 29.78
N GLU A 65 -0.61 -18.49 28.77
CA GLU A 65 -1.64 -19.51 28.92
C GLU A 65 -1.08 -20.90 29.27
N GLY A 66 0.22 -21.12 29.06
CA GLY A 66 0.82 -22.45 29.14
C GLY A 66 0.33 -23.36 28.02
N GLY A 67 1.11 -23.49 26.95
CA GLY A 67 0.77 -24.36 25.83
C GLY A 67 1.65 -24.15 24.62
N TYR A 68 1.50 -25.03 23.63
CA TYR A 68 2.25 -24.95 22.37
C TYR A 68 1.39 -24.29 21.29
N PHE A 69 1.93 -23.22 20.72
CA PHE A 69 1.43 -22.59 19.52
C PHE A 69 2.36 -22.90 18.36
N ASP A 70 1.80 -23.03 17.16
CA ASP A 70 2.52 -23.34 15.94
C ASP A 70 2.11 -22.39 14.82
N ILE A 71 3.08 -21.90 14.05
CA ILE A 71 2.86 -21.04 12.89
C ILE A 71 3.27 -21.82 11.65
N ARG A 72 2.30 -22.17 10.81
CA ARG A 72 2.49 -22.98 9.61
C ARG A 72 2.40 -22.14 8.36
N PHE A 73 3.44 -22.20 7.53
CA PHE A 73 3.50 -21.49 6.26
C PHE A 73 3.07 -22.39 5.11
N TYR A 74 2.21 -21.86 4.25
CA TYR A 74 1.72 -22.51 3.03
C TYR A 74 2.08 -21.63 1.83
N PRO A 75 3.33 -21.71 1.34
CA PRO A 75 3.80 -20.86 0.23
C PRO A 75 3.21 -21.27 -1.14
N TYR A 76 2.78 -22.52 -1.27
CA TYR A 76 2.35 -23.12 -2.55
C TYR A 76 0.82 -23.18 -2.74
N VAL A 77 0.06 -22.39 -1.99
CA VAL A 77 -1.39 -22.21 -2.19
C VAL A 77 -1.66 -20.81 -2.76
N THR A 78 -2.83 -20.60 -3.37
CA THR A 78 -3.20 -19.31 -3.98
C THR A 78 -4.44 -18.72 -3.28
N PRO A 79 -4.33 -17.56 -2.60
CA PRO A 79 -3.09 -16.84 -2.28
C PRO A 79 -2.26 -17.60 -1.23
N PRO A 80 -0.91 -17.44 -1.23
CA PRO A 80 -0.04 -17.98 -0.20
C PRO A 80 -0.47 -17.48 1.17
N ARG A 81 -0.24 -18.24 2.24
CA ARG A 81 -0.76 -17.89 3.57
C ARG A 81 0.06 -18.50 4.69
N TYR A 82 -0.14 -18.01 5.90
CA TYR A 82 0.23 -18.71 7.12
C TYR A 82 -0.95 -18.85 8.06
N LEU A 83 -0.90 -19.89 8.87
CA LEU A 83 -1.92 -20.24 9.85
C LEU A 83 -1.29 -20.34 11.23
N ILE A 84 -1.98 -19.83 12.24
CA ILE A 84 -1.60 -19.92 13.65
C ILE A 84 -2.49 -20.96 14.30
N TYR A 85 -1.88 -21.94 14.96
CA TYR A 85 -2.55 -23.00 15.69
C TYR A 85 -2.23 -22.95 17.17
N LYS A 86 -3.21 -23.31 17.99
CA LYS A 86 -3.04 -23.69 19.40
C LYS A 86 -3.37 -25.17 19.52
N GLY A 87 -2.35 -26.02 19.56
CA GLY A 87 -2.54 -27.47 19.38
C GLY A 87 -3.18 -27.79 18.03
N THR A 88 -4.41 -28.29 18.04
CA THR A 88 -5.19 -28.60 16.81
C THR A 88 -6.17 -27.51 16.41
N GLN A 89 -6.39 -26.51 17.27
CA GLN A 89 -7.33 -25.42 17.01
C GLN A 89 -6.67 -24.36 16.13
N LEU A 90 -7.31 -24.04 15.00
CA LEU A 90 -6.95 -22.87 14.21
C LEU A 90 -7.33 -21.61 14.98
N VAL A 91 -6.34 -20.77 15.27
CA VAL A 91 -6.51 -19.47 15.94
C VAL A 91 -6.70 -18.39 14.89
N GLU A 92 -5.82 -18.36 13.89
CA GLU A 92 -5.83 -17.29 12.90
C GLU A 92 -5.30 -17.78 11.55
N ARG A 93 -5.85 -17.18 10.49
CA ARG A 93 -5.40 -17.37 9.11
C ARG A 93 -5.07 -16.02 8.52
N LYS A 94 -3.87 -15.88 7.95
CA LYS A 94 -3.46 -14.67 7.25
C LYS A 94 -2.93 -14.97 5.85
N ASP A 95 -3.56 -14.34 4.88
CA ASP A 95 -3.19 -14.45 3.48
C ASP A 95 -2.07 -13.44 3.15
N VAL A 96 -1.17 -13.84 2.26
CA VAL A 96 -0.06 -13.02 1.77
C VAL A 96 -0.60 -12.01 0.74
N PRO A 97 -0.23 -10.73 0.83
CA PRO A 97 -0.70 -9.73 -0.11
C PRO A 97 -0.13 -9.94 -1.51
N ALA A 98 -0.89 -9.53 -2.52
CA ALA A 98 -0.47 -9.63 -3.91
C ALA A 98 0.89 -8.92 -4.16
N GLY A 99 1.82 -9.65 -4.78
CA GLY A 99 3.18 -9.20 -5.06
C GLY A 99 4.21 -9.54 -3.96
N VAL A 100 3.79 -10.21 -2.89
CA VAL A 100 4.67 -10.79 -1.87
C VAL A 100 4.62 -12.32 -1.97
N SER A 101 5.76 -12.98 -1.80
CA SER A 101 5.86 -14.43 -1.76
C SER A 101 6.63 -14.89 -0.53
N ILE A 102 6.30 -16.07 -0.02
CA ILE A 102 7.04 -16.73 1.05
C ILE A 102 7.94 -17.76 0.38
N ALA A 103 9.25 -17.64 0.60
CA ALA A 103 10.23 -18.60 0.12
C ALA A 103 10.63 -19.55 1.25
N SER A 104 10.74 -20.84 0.93
CA SER A 104 11.42 -21.80 1.80
C SER A 104 12.91 -21.73 1.49
N VAL A 105 13.74 -21.59 2.51
CA VAL A 105 15.21 -21.73 2.38
C VAL A 105 15.55 -23.11 2.92
N ASN A 106 16.17 -23.94 2.08
CA ASN A 106 16.69 -25.26 2.46
C ASN A 106 17.98 -25.15 3.24
#